data_AF-A0AAE7AEJ0-F1
#
_entry.id   AF-A0AAE7AEJ0-F1
#
_cell.length_a   1.000
_cell.length_b   1.000
_cell.length_c   1.000
_cell.angle_alpha   90.00
_cell.angle_beta   90.00
_cell.angle_gamma   90.00
#
_symmetry.space_group_name_H-M   'P 1'
#
loop_
_entity.id
_entity.type
_entity.pdbx_description
1 polymer ?
#
loop_
_entity_poly.entity_id
_entity_poly.type
_entity_poly.pdbx_seq_one_letter_code
_entity_poly.pdbx_strand_id
1 'polypeptide(L)'
;MPLVISTQDVDTWKKRIQKNGLRGSTYFCQQSGKVWVSASADHKQICQQVLGDDSGTSSLDSYLRWDNVSAVKLVELLYQIEKA
;
A
#
# COMPACT_ATOMS: atom_id res chain seq x y z
N MET A 1 -1.52 17.34 -5.71
CA MET A 1 -2.60 16.46 -6.23
C MET A 1 -3.11 15.60 -5.08
N PRO A 2 -4.43 15.39 -4.91
CA PRO A 2 -4.97 14.80 -3.69
C PRO A 2 -4.62 13.32 -3.56
N LEU A 3 -4.30 12.91 -2.33
CA LEU A 3 -4.32 11.52 -1.91
C LEU A 3 -5.80 11.09 -1.80
N VAL A 4 -6.14 9.98 -2.43
CA VAL A 4 -7.49 9.41 -2.43
C VAL A 4 -7.44 8.05 -1.74
N ILE A 5 -8.24 7.90 -0.69
CA ILE A 5 -8.43 6.63 0.02
C ILE A 5 -9.86 6.15 -0.27
N SER A 6 -9.98 4.94 -0.77
CA SER A 6 -11.26 4.31 -1.11
C SER A 6 -11.26 2.83 -0.70
N THR A 7 -12.43 2.22 -0.72
CA THR A 7 -12.58 0.76 -0.61
C THR A 7 -13.09 0.21 -1.93
N GLN A 8 -12.80 -1.06 -2.22
CA GLN A 8 -13.49 -1.75 -3.32
C GLN A 8 -14.87 -2.21 -2.84
N ASP A 9 -15.84 -2.28 -3.75
CA ASP A 9 -17.20 -2.74 -3.44
C ASP A 9 -17.22 -4.21 -3.00
N VAL A 10 -16.34 -5.03 -3.56
CA VAL A 10 -16.23 -6.48 -3.26
C VAL A 10 -15.36 -6.76 -2.04
N ASP A 11 -14.23 -6.06 -1.91
CA ASP A 11 -13.26 -6.22 -0.82
C ASP A 11 -13.29 -4.99 0.09
N THR A 12 -14.37 -4.82 0.83
CA THR A 12 -14.57 -3.67 1.74
C THR A 12 -13.54 -3.61 2.88
N TRP A 13 -12.91 -4.76 3.18
CA TRP A 13 -11.82 -4.87 4.14
C TRP A 13 -10.51 -4.26 3.61
N LYS A 14 -10.35 -4.11 2.29
CA LYS A 14 -9.15 -3.61 1.61
C LYS A 14 -9.28 -2.14 1.26
N LYS A 15 -8.38 -1.32 1.79
CA LYS A 15 -8.35 0.13 1.55
C LYS A 15 -7.38 0.40 0.43
N ARG A 16 -7.86 0.94 -0.68
CA ARG A 16 -7.06 1.39 -1.82
C ARG A 16 -6.64 2.83 -1.59
N ILE A 17 -5.35 3.07 -1.74
CA ILE A 17 -4.69 4.38 -1.59
C ILE A 17 -4.09 4.71 -2.94
N GLN A 18 -4.48 5.85 -3.49
CA GLN A 18 -4.01 6.36 -4.78
C GLN A 18 -3.67 7.84 -4.64
N LYS A 19 -2.81 8.31 -5.53
CA LYS A 19 -2.55 9.73 -5.68
C LYS A 19 -2.54 10.09 -7.15
N ASN A 20 -3.25 11.17 -7.50
CA ASN A 20 -3.20 11.66 -8.87
C ASN A 20 -1.75 12.03 -9.21
N GLY A 21 -1.26 11.56 -10.36
CA GLY A 21 0.13 11.75 -10.79
C GLY A 21 1.05 10.56 -10.53
N LEU A 22 0.64 9.59 -9.69
CA LEU A 22 1.34 8.31 -9.52
C LEU A 22 0.58 7.18 -10.23
N ARG A 23 1.31 6.31 -10.92
CA ARG A 23 0.74 5.09 -11.51
C ARG A 23 0.64 4.00 -10.45
N GLY A 24 -0.41 3.19 -10.55
CA GLY A 24 -0.64 2.07 -9.66
C GLY A 24 -1.45 2.43 -8.42
N SER A 25 -1.29 1.66 -7.36
CA SER A 25 -2.00 1.85 -6.10
C SER A 25 -1.24 1.17 -4.95
N THR A 26 -1.43 1.70 -3.75
CA THR A 26 -1.12 0.98 -2.50
C THR A 26 -2.42 0.44 -1.93
N TYR A 27 -2.40 -0.78 -1.41
CA TYR A 27 -3.52 -1.39 -0.72
C TYR A 27 -3.13 -1.70 0.71
N PHE A 28 -3.94 -1.22 1.65
CA PHE A 28 -3.89 -1.62 3.04
C PHE A 28 -4.90 -2.72 3.30
N CYS A 29 -4.42 -3.83 3.81
CA CYS A 29 -5.17 -5.06 3.99
C CYS A 29 -5.12 -5.47 5.47
N GLN A 30 -6.29 -5.70 6.07
CA GLN A 30 -6.42 -6.21 7.42
C GLN A 30 -7.46 -7.33 7.45
N GLN A 31 -7.03 -8.54 7.78
CA GLN A 31 -7.92 -9.70 7.88
C GLN A 31 -7.33 -10.74 8.84
N SER A 32 -8.19 -11.39 9.63
CA SER A 32 -7.80 -12.50 10.53
C SER A 32 -6.62 -12.16 11.45
N GLY A 33 -6.59 -10.93 11.98
CA GLY A 33 -5.52 -10.44 12.87
C GLY A 33 -4.20 -10.09 12.16
N LYS A 34 -4.12 -10.23 10.83
CA LYS A 34 -2.94 -9.89 10.04
C LYS A 34 -3.13 -8.57 9.33
N VAL A 35 -2.05 -7.79 9.26
CA VAL A 35 -1.99 -6.52 8.53
C VAL A 35 -0.86 -6.62 7.50
N TRP A 36 -1.17 -6.25 6.26
CA TRP A 36 -0.18 -6.18 5.19
C TRP A 36 -0.49 -5.05 4.23
N VAL A 37 0.55 -4.62 3.53
CA VAL A 37 0.45 -3.64 2.45
C VAL A 37 0.82 -4.33 1.15
N SER A 38 0.11 -4.03 0.07
CA SER A 38 0.60 -4.38 -1.28
C SER A 38 0.60 -3.18 -2.20
N ALA A 39 1.57 -3.08 -3.09
CA ALA A 39 1.71 -1.93 -3.97
C ALA A 39 2.16 -2.32 -5.37
N SER A 40 1.76 -1.51 -6.35
CA SER A 40 2.11 -1.67 -7.77
C SER A 40 2.66 -0.40 -8.38
N ALA A 41 3.35 -0.56 -9.52
CA ALA A 41 3.97 0.53 -10.29
C ALA A 41 4.77 1.51 -9.40
N ASP A 42 4.48 2.81 -9.48
CA ASP A 42 5.29 3.85 -8.82
C ASP A 42 5.18 3.75 -7.28
N HIS A 43 4.05 3.24 -6.77
CA HIS A 43 3.85 3.01 -5.35
C HIS A 43 4.79 1.93 -4.76
N LYS A 44 5.36 1.02 -5.58
CA LYS A 44 6.32 0.02 -5.10
C LYS A 44 7.54 0.66 -4.47
N GLN A 45 8.11 1.64 -5.16
CA GLN A 45 9.34 2.29 -4.75
C GLN A 45 9.15 3.08 -3.46
N ILE A 46 8.02 3.79 -3.33
CA ILE A 46 7.67 4.51 -2.10
C ILE A 46 7.48 3.53 -0.94
N CYS A 47 6.77 2.42 -1.17
CA CYS A 47 6.59 1.39 -0.14
C CYS A 47 7.94 0.77 0.26
N GLN A 48 8.84 0.50 -0.68
CA GLN A 48 10.15 -0.08 -0.38
C GLN A 48 11.04 0.90 0.41
N GLN A 49 10.98 2.19 0.11
CA GLN A 49 11.71 3.22 0.87
C GLN A 49 11.26 3.33 2.33
N VAL A 50 9.96 3.19 2.59
CA VAL A 50 9.40 3.35 3.94
C VAL A 50 9.35 2.04 4.72
N LEU A 51 8.96 0.95 4.07
CA LEU A 51 8.70 -0.34 4.70
C LEU A 51 9.95 -1.23 4.72
N GLY A 52 10.87 -1.03 3.78
CA GLY A 52 12.05 -1.88 3.58
C GLY A 52 11.79 -2.97 2.54
N ASP A 53 12.49 -4.09 2.65
CA ASP A 53 12.35 -5.21 1.74
C ASP A 53 10.96 -5.83 1.80
N ASP A 54 10.45 -6.21 0.63
CA ASP A 54 9.16 -6.86 0.52
C ASP A 54 9.23 -8.33 0.98
N SER A 55 8.06 -8.87 1.32
CA SER A 55 7.88 -10.23 1.81
C SER A 55 7.81 -11.28 0.68
N GLY A 56 7.86 -10.88 -0.60
CA GLY A 56 7.85 -11.77 -1.76
C GLY A 56 6.52 -12.48 -2.07
N THR A 57 5.46 -12.22 -1.29
CA THR A 57 4.24 -13.07 -1.24
C THR A 57 3.03 -12.48 -1.96
N SER A 58 3.21 -11.65 -2.98
CA SER A 58 2.08 -11.14 -3.76
C SER A 58 1.50 -12.21 -4.69
N SER A 59 0.18 -12.28 -4.78
CA SER A 59 -0.55 -13.16 -5.71
C SER A 59 -0.43 -12.74 -7.18
N LEU A 60 0.10 -11.54 -7.45
CA LEU A 60 0.31 -10.97 -8.78
C LEU A 60 1.73 -10.44 -8.88
N ASP A 61 2.46 -10.82 -9.92
CA ASP A 61 3.85 -10.37 -10.18
C ASP A 61 3.97 -8.83 -10.30
N SER A 62 2.88 -8.17 -10.70
CA SER A 62 2.83 -6.72 -10.80
C SER A 62 2.77 -6.00 -9.44
N TYR A 63 2.62 -6.74 -8.34
CA TYR A 63 2.52 -6.22 -6.97
C TYR A 63 3.65 -6.75 -6.09
N LEU A 64 4.14 -5.90 -5.18
CA LEU A 64 4.94 -6.31 -4.02
C LEU A 64 4.08 -6.28 -2.77
N ARG A 65 4.47 -7.04 -1.75
CA ARG A 65 3.73 -7.17 -0.49
C ARG A 65 4.65 -7.04 0.71
N TRP A 66 4.21 -6.32 1.74
CA TRP A 66 4.89 -6.20 3.03
C TRP A 66 3.95 -6.67 4.14
N ASP A 67 4.37 -7.70 4.86
CA ASP A 67 3.61 -8.25 5.99
C ASP A 67 4.00 -7.56 7.32
N ASN A 68 3.10 -7.61 8.30
CA ASN A 68 3.30 -7.10 9.67
C ASN A 68 3.67 -5.61 9.74
N VAL A 69 3.07 -4.79 8.88
CA VAL A 69 3.31 -3.34 8.84
C VAL A 69 2.79 -2.68 10.11
N SER A 70 3.67 -1.97 10.83
CA SER A 70 3.28 -1.24 12.03
C SER A 70 2.48 0.03 11.70
N ALA A 71 1.65 0.48 12.64
CA ALA A 71 0.88 1.72 12.49
C ALA A 71 1.77 2.95 12.23
N VAL A 72 2.94 3.02 12.88
CA VAL A 72 3.91 4.12 12.67
C VAL A 72 4.42 4.15 11.23
N LYS A 73 4.82 3.00 10.69
CA LYS A 73 5.27 2.88 9.29
C LYS A 73 4.14 3.17 8.30
N LEU A 74 2.90 2.82 8.65
CA LEU A 74 1.74 3.11 7.80
C LEU A 74 1.47 4.62 7.70
N VAL A 75 1.57 5.34 8.81
CA VAL A 75 1.40 6.81 8.82
C VAL A 75 2.50 7.47 7.98
N GLU A 76 3.75 7.04 8.15
CA GLU A 76 4.87 7.55 7.34
C GLU A 76 4.67 7.22 5.85
N LEU A 77 4.16 6.04 5.52
CA LEU A 77 3.87 5.67 4.14
C LEU A 77 2.82 6.58 3.51
N LEU A 78 1.72 6.86 4.22
CA LEU A 78 0.68 7.78 3.75
C LEU A 78 1.25 9.18 3.50
N TYR A 79 2.12 9.65 4.40
CA TYR A 79 2.81 10.94 4.25
C TYR A 79 3.73 10.97 3.03
N GLN A 80 4.56 9.94 2.82
CA GLN A 80 5.45 9.91 1.66
C GLN A 80 4.70 9.78 0.33
N ILE A 81 3.59 9.04 0.29
CA ILE A 81 2.72 9.03 -0.89
C ILE A 81 2.12 10.43 -1.12
N GLU A 82 1.61 11.09 -0.08
CA GLU A 82 1.06 12.45 -0.19
C GLU A 82 2.08 13.48 -0.67
N LYS A 83 3.37 13.27 -0.39
CA LYS A 83 4.46 14.15 -0.84
C LYS A 83 4.94 13.89 -2.27
N ALA A 84 4.96 12.63 -2.72
CA ALA A 84 5.53 12.20 -4.01
C ALA A 84 4.70 12.61 -5.24
#